data_AF-A0A2H3CTM4-F1
#
_entry.id   AF-A0A2H3CTM4-F1
#
_cell.length_a   1.000
_cell.length_b   1.000
_cell.length_c   1.000
_cell.angle_alpha   90.00
_cell.angle_beta   90.00
_cell.angle_gamma   90.00
#
_symmetry.space_group_name_H-M   'P 1'
#
loop_
_entity.id
_entity.type
_entity.pdbx_description
1 polymer ?
#
loop_
_entity_poly.entity_id
_entity_poly.type
_entity_poly.pdbx_seq_one_letter_code
_entity_poly.pdbx_strand_id
1 'polypeptide(L)'
;MESTTSLSSCCYIPPAHDDPPILRVMPEILTSIFSWIRVANGCRANGCCSGIPWILSQVCRRWRGIALSYPEIWSCIRIWGSRDRLETALLRSRSYPLCIYYREGSDWNAQLWDVLLDHCDHWRTIEIHVSTEEFVHRLPKPQRHTLTLLERFHLRSEFQVLWRREQFDESVLDALATAPRLHDIFADHFRFPSLLHLPWSQLTKIYFHRGYPKDDINILRKTPNLQQLYLSDHTYNLSLPAPIIHTSLRELHAPEVTALSCFTFPALKMLSTAMSPIKRNSPSQSPIVHEFIVRSRCTLREMDLMTVDMDQSFVDLLKDSPTVEVLRLSFKFSELPSAIDVFSKSLTYPEADKSIFNALLPRLTSLRMNLTSLPIMVRSRWYVDPTRATQLRRLTCYNCAIVSAVDAELLRQIYGEGLQLDISLEGGVTLIGSSFDD
;
A
#
# COMPACT_ATOMS: atom_id res chain seq x y z
N MET A 1 -2.21 46.85 61.56
CA MET A 1 -1.64 47.87 60.66
C MET A 1 -1.00 47.10 59.52
N GLU A 2 -1.75 46.79 58.45
CA GLU A 2 -2.00 47.68 57.31
C GLU A 2 -0.65 48.18 56.75
N SER A 3 -0.28 47.95 55.49
CA SER A 3 -1.08 48.21 54.30
C SER A 3 -0.62 47.43 53.08
N THR A 4 -1.62 47.15 52.26
CA THR A 4 -1.62 46.78 50.84
C THR A 4 -0.76 47.68 49.95
N THR A 5 -0.02 47.07 49.02
CA THR A 5 0.38 47.72 47.75
C THR A 5 -0.05 46.84 46.59
N SER A 6 -1.04 47.35 45.86
CA SER A 6 -1.50 46.86 44.57
C SER A 6 -0.42 47.00 43.51
N LEU A 7 -0.09 45.93 42.80
CA LEU A 7 0.61 46.01 41.52
C LEU A 7 -0.39 45.66 40.41
N SER A 8 -1.08 46.70 39.95
CA SER A 8 -1.68 46.77 38.63
C SER A 8 -0.53 46.76 37.61
N SER A 9 -0.16 45.57 37.11
CA SER A 9 0.67 45.47 35.90
C SER A 9 -0.23 45.43 34.67
N CYS A 10 -0.24 46.55 33.96
CA CYS A 10 -0.87 46.75 32.66
C CYS A 10 -0.51 45.63 31.68
N CYS A 11 -1.52 45.03 31.06
CA CYS A 11 -1.36 44.20 29.87
C CYS A 11 -0.82 45.07 28.72
N TYR A 12 0.46 44.94 28.41
CA TYR A 12 1.06 45.49 27.21
C TYR A 12 0.53 44.71 26.00
N ILE A 13 -0.27 45.34 25.15
CA ILE A 13 -0.70 44.78 23.85
C ILE A 13 0.30 45.30 22.81
N PRO A 14 1.15 44.46 22.21
CA PRO A 14 2.09 44.90 21.18
C PRO A 14 1.32 45.37 19.92
N PRO A 15 1.84 46.35 19.16
CA PRO A 15 1.23 46.80 17.92
C PRO A 15 1.22 45.68 16.87
N ALA A 16 0.20 45.67 16.01
CA ALA A 16 -0.16 44.63 15.04
C ALA A 16 0.89 44.26 13.96
N HIS A 17 2.14 44.69 14.09
CA HIS A 17 3.20 44.49 13.09
C HIS A 17 4.06 43.24 13.30
N ASP A 18 3.89 42.52 14.42
CA ASP A 18 4.65 41.31 14.79
C ASP A 18 3.81 40.03 14.90
N ASP A 19 2.58 40.02 14.35
CA ASP A 19 1.83 38.77 14.31
C ASP A 19 2.62 37.72 13.49
N PRO A 20 2.95 36.54 14.05
CA PRO A 20 3.69 35.51 13.32
C PRO A 20 2.98 35.22 11.98
N PRO A 21 3.71 34.91 10.90
CA PRO A 21 3.16 34.83 9.55
C PRO A 21 1.89 33.98 9.44
N ILE A 22 1.78 32.93 10.24
CA ILE A 22 0.65 32.01 10.30
C ILE A 22 -0.66 32.65 10.80
N LEU A 23 -0.58 33.77 11.51
CA LEU A 23 -1.71 34.62 11.92
C LEU A 23 -2.03 35.71 10.89
N ARG A 24 -1.35 35.76 9.75
CA ARG A 24 -1.68 36.66 8.62
C ARG A 24 -2.27 35.93 7.41
N VAL A 25 -2.07 34.61 7.36
CA VAL A 25 -2.57 33.73 6.31
C VAL A 25 -4.10 33.68 6.33
N MET A 26 -4.77 33.68 5.17
CA MET A 26 -6.23 33.62 5.09
C MET A 26 -6.79 32.29 5.66
N PRO A 27 -7.99 32.29 6.27
CA PRO A 27 -8.61 31.07 6.81
C PRO A 27 -8.64 29.89 5.83
N GLU A 28 -8.84 30.14 4.54
CA GLU A 28 -8.91 29.16 3.45
C GLU A 28 -7.57 28.42 3.22
N ILE A 29 -6.47 29.13 3.40
CA ILE A 29 -5.13 28.53 3.30
C ILE A 29 -4.85 27.70 4.56
N LEU A 30 -5.28 28.17 5.74
CA LEU A 30 -5.18 27.39 6.98
C LEU A 30 -6.04 26.11 6.93
N THR A 31 -7.26 26.15 6.37
CA THR A 31 -8.07 24.95 6.16
C THR A 31 -7.43 24.00 5.16
N SER A 32 -6.82 24.53 4.10
CA SER A 32 -6.08 23.73 3.13
C SER A 32 -4.91 23.02 3.83
N ILE A 33 -4.11 23.74 4.62
CA ILE A 33 -3.02 23.16 5.43
C ILE A 33 -3.57 22.08 6.37
N PHE A 34 -4.67 22.33 7.08
CA PHE A 34 -5.27 21.33 7.97
C PHE A 34 -5.71 20.05 7.24
N SER A 35 -6.25 20.18 6.02
CA SER A 35 -6.57 19.03 5.16
C SER A 35 -5.31 18.28 4.71
N TRP A 36 -4.22 18.99 4.39
CA TRP A 36 -2.93 18.36 4.07
C TRP A 36 -2.33 17.59 5.26
N ILE A 37 -2.46 18.10 6.50
CA ILE A 37 -2.01 17.37 7.69
C ILE A 37 -2.79 16.05 7.80
N ARG A 38 -4.09 16.05 7.49
CA ARG A 38 -4.91 14.82 7.43
C ARG A 38 -4.40 13.87 6.34
N VAL A 39 -4.16 14.36 5.12
CA VAL A 39 -3.69 13.53 3.99
C VAL A 39 -2.31 12.93 4.26
N ALA A 40 -1.35 13.74 4.70
CA ALA A 40 0.03 13.31 4.97
C ALA A 40 0.12 12.21 6.05
N ASN A 41 -0.76 12.26 7.04
CA ASN A 41 -0.82 11.27 8.10
C ASN A 41 -1.74 10.07 7.76
N GLY A 42 -2.66 10.21 6.81
CA GLY A 42 -3.45 9.10 6.24
C GLY A 42 -2.60 8.14 5.39
N CYS A 43 -1.52 8.63 4.78
CA CYS A 43 -0.57 7.82 4.00
C CYS A 43 0.32 6.86 4.84
N ARG A 44 0.36 7.02 6.18
CA ARG A 44 1.14 6.15 7.08
C ARG A 44 0.26 5.04 7.65
N ALA A 45 -0.08 4.04 6.84
CA ALA A 45 -0.57 2.69 7.18
C ALA A 45 -1.72 2.49 8.20
N ASN A 46 -2.31 3.55 8.80
CA ASN A 46 -3.37 3.46 9.82
C ASN A 46 -4.44 4.58 9.70
N GLY A 47 -4.45 5.30 8.56
CA GLY A 47 -5.62 5.91 7.93
C GLY A 47 -6.39 7.05 8.63
N CYS A 48 -6.42 7.16 9.96
CA CYS A 48 -7.14 8.24 10.63
C CYS A 48 -6.36 8.94 11.74
N CYS A 49 -6.16 10.23 11.52
CA CYS A 49 -5.51 11.17 12.41
C CYS A 49 -6.53 11.79 13.36
N SER A 50 -7.29 10.93 14.04
CA SER A 50 -8.40 11.28 14.94
C SER A 50 -8.04 12.26 16.07
N GLY A 51 -6.75 12.46 16.37
CA GLY A 51 -6.27 13.47 17.32
C GLY A 51 -6.18 14.89 16.74
N ILE A 52 -6.07 15.04 15.42
CA ILE A 52 -5.78 16.33 14.76
C ILE A 52 -6.81 17.41 15.12
N PRO A 53 -8.13 17.19 15.00
CA PRO A 53 -9.11 18.26 15.25
C PRO A 53 -9.01 18.81 16.67
N TRP A 54 -8.76 17.91 17.62
CA TRP A 54 -8.57 18.25 19.03
C TRP A 54 -7.32 19.11 19.22
N ILE A 55 -6.19 18.71 18.65
CA ILE A 55 -4.94 19.48 18.71
C ILE A 55 -5.11 20.86 18.08
N LEU A 56 -5.63 20.92 16.84
CA LEU A 56 -5.83 22.18 16.13
C LEU A 56 -6.76 23.14 16.89
N SER A 57 -7.79 22.60 17.54
CA SER A 57 -8.75 23.39 18.32
C SER A 57 -8.18 24.00 19.61
N GLN A 58 -6.96 23.63 20.00
CA GLN A 58 -6.31 24.03 21.25
C GLN A 58 -5.08 24.91 21.04
N VAL A 59 -4.66 25.18 19.78
CA VAL A 59 -3.48 26.01 19.50
C VAL A 59 -3.70 27.48 19.85
N CYS A 60 -4.74 28.10 19.28
CA CYS A 60 -5.12 29.48 19.58
C CYS A 60 -6.61 29.71 19.26
N ARG A 61 -7.18 30.85 19.71
CA ARG A 61 -8.60 31.19 19.47
C ARG A 61 -8.96 31.17 17.98
N ARG A 62 -8.06 31.66 17.12
CA ARG A 62 -8.27 31.69 15.67
C ARG A 62 -8.34 30.29 15.07
N TRP A 63 -7.37 29.43 15.40
CA TRP A 63 -7.35 28.04 14.91
C TRP A 63 -8.52 27.25 15.43
N ARG A 64 -8.93 27.49 16.68
CA ARG A 64 -10.16 26.95 17.24
C ARG A 64 -11.38 27.36 16.43
N GLY A 65 -11.54 28.64 16.11
CA GLY A 65 -12.63 29.12 15.26
C GLY A 65 -12.67 28.38 13.92
N ILE A 66 -11.53 28.30 13.24
CA ILE A 66 -11.40 27.63 11.93
C ILE A 66 -11.69 26.12 12.05
N ALA A 67 -11.10 25.45 13.03
CA ALA A 67 -11.28 24.02 13.24
C ALA A 67 -12.75 23.68 13.53
N LEU A 68 -13.44 24.49 14.35
CA LEU A 68 -14.85 24.27 14.68
C LEU A 68 -15.80 24.59 13.53
N SER A 69 -15.40 25.45 12.58
CA SER A 69 -16.19 25.80 11.40
C SER A 69 -15.98 24.88 10.20
N TYR A 70 -15.00 23.96 10.26
CA TYR A 70 -14.60 23.12 9.13
C TYR A 70 -14.94 21.64 9.36
N PRO A 71 -16.07 21.12 8.84
CA PRO A 71 -16.54 19.78 9.17
C PRO A 71 -15.61 18.64 8.70
N GLU A 72 -14.89 18.83 7.60
CA GLU A 72 -14.01 17.81 7.00
C GLU A 72 -12.95 17.28 7.97
N ILE A 73 -12.35 18.13 8.81
CA ILE A 73 -11.31 17.67 9.73
C ILE A 73 -11.89 16.74 10.81
N TRP A 74 -13.18 16.89 11.16
CA TRP A 74 -13.87 16.05 12.12
C TRP A 74 -14.39 14.74 11.52
N SER A 75 -14.36 14.58 10.18
CA SER A 75 -14.95 13.42 9.50
C SER A 75 -14.06 12.17 9.48
N CYS A 76 -12.79 12.26 9.92
CA CYS A 76 -11.94 11.08 10.12
C CYS A 76 -12.03 10.59 11.57
N ILE A 77 -12.77 9.52 11.77
CA ILE A 77 -13.08 8.96 13.07
C ILE A 77 -12.28 7.67 13.24
N ARG A 78 -11.37 7.66 14.21
CA ARG A 78 -10.81 6.42 14.75
C ARG A 78 -11.55 6.15 16.04
N ILE A 79 -12.01 4.93 16.26
CA ILE A 79 -12.69 4.57 17.50
C ILE A 79 -11.66 4.16 18.55
N TRP A 80 -11.41 5.07 19.49
CA TRP A 80 -10.60 4.92 20.69
C TRP A 80 -11.07 5.97 21.69
N GLY A 81 -11.39 5.56 22.93
CA GLY A 81 -11.80 6.47 24.00
C GLY A 81 -13.31 6.51 24.25
N SER A 82 -13.82 7.66 24.70
CA SER A 82 -15.19 7.80 25.20
C SER A 82 -16.24 8.11 24.13
N ARG A 83 -17.49 7.75 24.43
CA ARG A 83 -18.69 8.06 23.64
C ARG A 83 -18.83 9.56 23.33
N ASP A 84 -18.56 10.43 24.30
CA ASP A 84 -18.67 11.89 24.12
C ASP A 84 -17.78 12.42 23.00
N ARG A 85 -16.58 11.84 22.82
CA ARG A 85 -15.66 12.24 21.75
C ARG A 85 -16.16 11.81 20.39
N LEU A 86 -16.74 10.62 20.31
CA LEU A 86 -17.37 10.11 19.08
C LEU A 86 -18.56 10.99 18.69
N GLU A 87 -19.49 11.21 19.62
CA GLU A 87 -20.67 12.04 19.39
C GLU A 87 -20.28 13.47 19.03
N THR A 88 -19.27 14.05 19.69
CA THR A 88 -18.74 15.37 19.31
C THR A 88 -18.17 15.36 17.89
N ALA A 89 -17.41 14.33 17.50
CA ALA A 89 -16.86 14.25 16.14
C ALA A 89 -17.97 14.14 15.09
N LEU A 90 -18.98 13.28 15.32
CA LEU A 90 -20.15 13.11 14.46
C LEU A 90 -20.98 14.41 14.34
N LEU A 91 -21.22 15.09 15.46
CA LEU A 91 -21.92 16.37 15.49
C LEU A 91 -21.17 17.44 14.67
N ARG A 92 -19.84 17.45 14.76
CA ARG A 92 -18.99 18.46 14.10
C ARG A 92 -18.72 18.13 12.63
N SER A 93 -18.73 16.86 12.24
CA SER A 93 -18.66 16.45 10.83
C SER A 93 -19.92 16.80 10.06
N ARG A 94 -21.06 17.00 10.74
CA ARG A 94 -22.35 17.34 10.11
C ARG A 94 -22.68 16.29 9.02
N SER A 95 -23.04 16.74 7.82
CA SER A 95 -23.29 15.89 6.65
C SER A 95 -22.04 15.60 5.82
N TYR A 96 -20.83 15.88 6.33
CA TYR A 96 -19.61 15.62 5.59
C TYR A 96 -19.32 14.11 5.58
N PRO A 97 -18.91 13.53 4.43
CA PRO A 97 -18.69 12.08 4.34
C PRO A 97 -17.61 11.57 5.30
N LEU A 98 -17.93 10.48 6.01
CA LEU A 98 -17.13 9.93 7.10
C LEU A 98 -16.07 8.95 6.60
N CYS A 99 -14.88 9.04 7.19
CA CYS A 99 -13.79 8.07 7.08
C CYS A 99 -13.61 7.42 8.45
N ILE A 100 -13.93 6.13 8.56
CA ILE A 100 -13.99 5.43 9.83
C ILE A 100 -12.92 4.35 9.87
N TYR A 101 -12.17 4.32 10.98
CA TYR A 101 -11.36 3.19 11.38
C TYR A 101 -11.89 2.66 12.70
N TYR A 102 -12.34 1.41 12.68
CA TYR A 102 -12.85 0.69 13.84
C TYR A 102 -12.00 -0.56 14.08
N ARG A 103 -11.67 -0.81 15.35
CA ARG A 103 -11.03 -2.05 15.78
C ARG A 103 -11.88 -2.62 16.91
N GLU A 104 -12.31 -3.86 16.76
CA GLU A 104 -13.05 -4.56 17.80
C GLU A 104 -12.25 -4.64 19.10
N GLY A 105 -12.93 -4.51 20.24
CA GLY A 105 -12.28 -4.47 21.55
C GLY A 105 -11.62 -3.13 21.91
N SER A 106 -11.56 -2.14 20.99
CA SER A 106 -11.17 -0.77 21.36
C SER A 106 -12.27 -0.01 22.10
N ASP A 107 -13.47 -0.57 22.09
CA ASP A 107 -14.64 -0.06 22.76
C ASP A 107 -14.67 -0.54 24.22
N TRP A 108 -14.25 0.33 25.13
CA TRP A 108 -14.37 0.08 26.57
C TRP A 108 -15.82 -0.07 27.03
N ASN A 109 -16.79 0.33 26.20
CA ASN A 109 -18.22 0.36 26.49
C ASN A 109 -19.09 -0.35 25.45
N ALA A 110 -18.60 -1.30 24.63
CA ALA A 110 -19.34 -2.16 23.65
C ALA A 110 -20.43 -1.54 22.71
N GLN A 111 -20.74 -0.25 22.81
CA GLN A 111 -21.89 0.48 22.24
C GLN A 111 -21.49 1.53 21.19
N LEU A 112 -20.19 1.82 21.01
CA LEU A 112 -19.72 2.83 20.06
C LEU A 112 -19.98 2.43 18.61
N TRP A 113 -20.00 1.13 18.33
CA TRP A 113 -20.38 0.62 17.01
C TRP A 113 -21.82 0.97 16.64
N ASP A 114 -22.76 0.83 17.58
CA ASP A 114 -24.18 1.09 17.29
C ASP A 114 -24.39 2.59 16.99
N VAL A 115 -23.71 3.47 17.72
CA VAL A 115 -23.69 4.92 17.43
C VAL A 115 -23.14 5.20 16.03
N LEU A 116 -22.08 4.52 15.58
CA LEU A 116 -21.59 4.68 14.21
C LEU A 116 -22.58 4.18 13.17
N LEU A 117 -23.21 3.05 13.45
CA LEU A 117 -24.14 2.37 12.55
C LEU A 117 -25.36 3.24 12.26
N ASP A 118 -25.81 4.02 13.26
CA ASP A 118 -26.87 5.03 13.11
C ASP A 118 -26.52 6.14 12.09
N HIS A 119 -25.23 6.30 11.74
CA HIS A 119 -24.73 7.27 10.76
C HIS A 119 -24.13 6.62 9.50
N CYS A 120 -24.51 5.37 9.20
CA CYS A 120 -23.95 4.60 8.09
C CYS A 120 -24.24 5.17 6.69
N ASP A 121 -25.27 6.00 6.58
CA ASP A 121 -25.63 6.74 5.36
C ASP A 121 -24.56 7.76 4.94
N HIS A 122 -23.80 8.28 5.90
CA HIS A 122 -22.70 9.22 5.67
C HIS A 122 -21.34 8.54 5.49
N TRP A 123 -21.24 7.22 5.61
CA TRP A 123 -19.97 6.52 5.47
C TRP A 123 -19.46 6.61 4.04
N ARG A 124 -18.26 7.18 3.86
CA ARG A 124 -17.54 7.15 2.58
C ARG A 124 -16.53 6.01 2.56
N THR A 125 -15.76 5.87 3.62
CA THR A 125 -14.76 4.81 3.75
C THR A 125 -14.85 4.23 5.15
N ILE A 126 -14.90 2.90 5.26
CA ILE A 126 -14.83 2.21 6.54
C ILE A 126 -13.79 1.10 6.50
N GLU A 127 -12.96 1.06 7.53
CA GLU A 127 -12.04 -0.03 7.81
C GLU A 127 -12.35 -0.61 9.19
N ILE A 128 -12.65 -1.90 9.23
CA ILE A 128 -13.07 -2.63 10.41
C ILE A 128 -12.06 -3.75 10.64
N HIS A 129 -11.41 -3.74 11.80
CA HIS A 129 -10.59 -4.85 12.28
C HIS A 129 -11.42 -5.65 13.27
N VAL A 130 -11.80 -6.86 12.92
CA VAL A 130 -12.61 -7.76 13.76
C VAL A 130 -11.74 -8.81 14.43
N SER A 131 -12.10 -9.16 15.66
CA SER A 131 -11.44 -10.16 16.49
C SER A 131 -12.37 -11.34 16.83
N THR A 132 -13.69 -11.18 16.70
CA THR A 132 -14.70 -12.22 16.98
C THR A 132 -15.60 -12.50 15.78
N GLU A 133 -16.13 -13.72 15.69
CA GLU A 133 -17.12 -14.07 14.66
C GLU A 133 -18.46 -13.37 14.93
N GLU A 134 -18.85 -13.24 16.20
CA GLU A 134 -20.13 -12.67 16.58
C GLU A 134 -20.29 -11.21 16.11
N PHE A 135 -19.18 -10.46 16.04
CA PHE A 135 -19.20 -9.08 15.58
C PHE A 135 -19.74 -8.94 14.15
N VAL A 136 -19.50 -9.90 13.27
CA VAL A 136 -19.91 -9.75 11.87
C VAL A 136 -21.43 -9.70 11.73
N HIS A 137 -22.18 -10.24 12.69
CA HIS A 137 -23.64 -10.12 12.73
C HIS A 137 -24.12 -8.69 13.01
N ARG A 138 -23.26 -7.81 13.57
CA ARG A 138 -23.54 -6.38 13.82
C ARG A 138 -23.27 -5.49 12.60
N LEU A 139 -22.74 -6.04 11.51
CA LEU A 139 -22.52 -5.29 10.28
C LEU A 139 -23.84 -4.79 9.66
N PRO A 140 -23.79 -3.73 8.82
CA PRO A 140 -24.97 -3.19 8.18
C PRO A 140 -25.83 -4.26 7.50
N LYS A 141 -27.14 -4.14 7.70
CA LYS A 141 -28.17 -5.02 7.13
C LYS A 141 -28.99 -4.31 6.04
N PRO A 142 -29.27 -4.95 4.89
CA PRO A 142 -29.89 -4.30 3.73
C PRO A 142 -31.29 -3.74 4.01
N GLN A 143 -32.07 -4.34 4.90
CA GLN A 143 -33.43 -3.85 5.23
C GLN A 143 -33.43 -2.67 6.21
N ARG A 144 -32.29 -2.37 6.84
CA ARG A 144 -32.19 -1.38 7.92
C ARG A 144 -31.27 -0.20 7.59
N HIS A 145 -30.29 -0.41 6.72
CA HIS A 145 -29.17 0.52 6.52
C HIS A 145 -28.98 0.80 5.03
N THR A 146 -28.73 2.06 4.71
CA THR A 146 -28.46 2.52 3.33
C THR A 146 -27.05 3.08 3.26
N LEU A 147 -26.22 2.50 2.39
CA LEU A 147 -24.79 2.85 2.30
C LEU A 147 -24.54 3.78 1.10
N THR A 148 -25.23 4.92 1.10
CA THR A 148 -25.39 5.77 -0.10
C THR A 148 -24.10 6.44 -0.58
N LEU A 149 -23.21 6.80 0.36
CA LEU A 149 -21.94 7.46 0.06
C LEU A 149 -20.74 6.49 0.07
N LEU A 150 -20.97 5.20 0.34
CA LEU A 150 -19.90 4.26 0.60
C LEU A 150 -19.10 3.97 -0.67
N GLU A 151 -17.83 4.33 -0.64
CA GLU A 151 -16.85 4.19 -1.71
C GLU A 151 -15.87 3.04 -1.44
N ARG A 152 -15.47 2.88 -0.17
CA ARG A 152 -14.52 1.84 0.28
C ARG A 152 -15.05 1.09 1.50
N PHE A 153 -15.02 -0.24 1.43
CA PHE A 153 -15.34 -1.12 2.55
C PHE A 153 -14.24 -2.14 2.79
N HIS A 154 -13.53 -2.02 3.92
CA HIS A 154 -12.44 -2.93 4.29
C HIS A 154 -12.78 -3.66 5.58
N LEU A 155 -12.98 -4.98 5.51
CA LEU A 155 -13.18 -5.86 6.65
C LEU A 155 -11.96 -6.76 6.83
N ARG A 156 -11.14 -6.43 7.82
CA ARG A 156 -9.93 -7.16 8.21
C ARG A 156 -10.21 -8.00 9.43
N SER A 157 -9.63 -9.19 9.48
CA SER A 157 -9.66 -9.99 10.69
C SER A 157 -8.28 -10.03 11.34
N GLU A 158 -8.27 -9.93 12.67
CA GLU A 158 -7.11 -10.14 13.52
C GLU A 158 -7.06 -11.57 14.09
N PHE A 159 -7.81 -12.54 13.51
CA PHE A 159 -7.80 -13.94 13.95
C PHE A 159 -6.36 -14.47 14.01
N GLN A 160 -5.78 -14.52 15.22
CA GLN A 160 -4.51 -15.18 15.44
C GLN A 160 -4.67 -16.67 15.12
N VAL A 161 -3.64 -17.21 14.46
CA VAL A 161 -3.25 -18.59 14.09
C VAL A 161 -4.09 -19.80 14.57
N LEU A 162 -4.77 -19.73 15.71
CA LEU A 162 -5.50 -20.81 16.36
C LEU A 162 -6.86 -21.16 15.74
N TRP A 163 -7.50 -20.27 14.95
CA TRP A 163 -8.86 -20.48 14.44
C TRP A 163 -8.99 -20.40 12.91
N ARG A 164 -8.08 -21.02 12.14
CA ARG A 164 -8.13 -21.03 10.66
C ARG A 164 -9.43 -21.56 10.04
N ARG A 165 -10.32 -22.21 10.81
CA ARG A 165 -11.50 -22.92 10.31
C ARG A 165 -12.78 -22.09 10.29
N GLU A 166 -12.86 -21.00 11.03
CA GLU A 166 -14.05 -20.16 11.06
C GLU A 166 -14.09 -19.26 9.81
N GLN A 167 -15.24 -19.24 9.15
CA GLN A 167 -15.48 -18.52 7.91
C GLN A 167 -16.81 -17.82 8.04
N PHE A 168 -16.86 -16.58 7.57
CA PHE A 168 -18.09 -15.80 7.59
C PHE A 168 -19.05 -16.30 6.51
N ASP A 169 -20.34 -16.30 6.86
CA ASP A 169 -21.43 -16.46 5.91
C ASP A 169 -21.39 -15.29 4.90
N GLU A 170 -21.47 -15.60 3.60
CA GLU A 170 -21.43 -14.62 2.52
C GLU A 170 -22.53 -13.55 2.63
N SER A 171 -23.70 -13.88 3.20
CA SER A 171 -24.85 -12.97 3.35
C SER A 171 -24.60 -11.80 4.31
N VAL A 172 -23.55 -11.89 5.15
CA VAL A 172 -23.23 -10.86 6.13
C VAL A 172 -22.96 -9.50 5.47
N LEU A 173 -22.48 -9.50 4.22
CA LEU A 173 -22.18 -8.29 3.45
C LEU A 173 -23.30 -7.87 2.48
N ASP A 174 -24.50 -8.45 2.55
CA ASP A 174 -25.59 -8.17 1.60
C ASP A 174 -26.01 -6.70 1.55
N ALA A 175 -25.80 -5.93 2.62
CA ALA A 175 -26.06 -4.49 2.60
C ALA A 175 -25.22 -3.75 1.55
N LEU A 176 -24.01 -4.25 1.25
CA LEU A 176 -23.11 -3.66 0.26
C LEU A 176 -23.66 -3.74 -1.17
N ALA A 177 -24.57 -4.69 -1.46
CA ALA A 177 -25.21 -4.83 -2.77
C ALA A 177 -25.89 -3.53 -3.24
N THR A 178 -26.36 -2.73 -2.28
CA THR A 178 -27.10 -1.49 -2.55
C THR A 178 -26.24 -0.23 -2.49
N ALA A 179 -24.92 -0.34 -2.28
CA ALA A 179 -24.00 0.80 -2.19
C ALA A 179 -23.60 1.29 -3.60
N PRO A 180 -24.15 2.41 -4.10
CA PRO A 180 -24.02 2.80 -5.52
C PRO A 180 -22.66 3.42 -5.87
N ARG A 181 -21.80 3.70 -4.88
CA ARG A 181 -20.47 4.31 -5.08
C ARG A 181 -19.32 3.37 -4.74
N LEU A 182 -19.63 2.15 -4.29
CA LEU A 182 -18.65 1.19 -3.82
C LEU A 182 -17.77 0.73 -4.97
N HIS A 183 -16.48 1.02 -4.89
CA HIS A 183 -15.51 0.67 -5.93
C HIS A 183 -14.24 0.03 -5.39
N ASP A 184 -14.06 -0.02 -4.07
CA ASP A 184 -12.90 -0.57 -3.37
C ASP A 184 -13.38 -1.48 -2.23
N ILE A 185 -13.11 -2.78 -2.35
CA ILE A 185 -13.47 -3.78 -1.34
C ILE A 185 -12.25 -4.59 -0.90
N PHE A 186 -12.10 -4.71 0.41
CA PHE A 186 -11.23 -5.68 1.07
C PHE A 186 -12.10 -6.51 2.00
N ALA A 187 -12.07 -7.83 1.89
CA ALA A 187 -12.75 -8.70 2.84
C ALA A 187 -11.97 -10.00 3.08
N ASP A 188 -11.88 -10.41 4.33
CA ASP A 188 -11.18 -11.62 4.75
C ASP A 188 -12.16 -12.68 5.30
N HIS A 189 -11.73 -13.93 5.37
CA HIS A 189 -12.44 -15.05 5.98
C HIS A 189 -13.76 -15.49 5.30
N PHE A 190 -13.98 -15.14 4.03
CA PHE A 190 -15.10 -15.70 3.24
C PHE A 190 -14.68 -16.98 2.52
N ARG A 191 -15.55 -18.00 2.52
CA ARG A 191 -15.26 -19.28 1.86
C ARG A 191 -15.38 -19.15 0.35
N PHE A 192 -16.44 -18.51 -0.14
CA PHE A 192 -16.74 -18.37 -1.57
C PHE A 192 -16.99 -16.89 -1.91
N PRO A 193 -15.94 -16.06 -2.00
CA PRO A 193 -16.11 -14.62 -2.21
C PRO A 193 -16.83 -14.28 -3.52
N SER A 194 -16.84 -15.17 -4.53
CA SER A 194 -17.58 -14.92 -5.77
C SER A 194 -19.11 -15.00 -5.61
N LEU A 195 -19.61 -15.54 -4.49
CA LEU A 195 -21.03 -15.62 -4.15
C LEU A 195 -21.54 -14.38 -3.40
N LEU A 196 -20.65 -13.48 -2.96
CA LEU A 196 -21.05 -12.25 -2.29
C LEU A 196 -21.99 -11.39 -3.16
N HIS A 197 -23.02 -10.83 -2.54
CA HIS A 197 -23.91 -9.87 -3.19
C HIS A 197 -23.28 -8.48 -3.16
N LEU A 198 -22.48 -8.20 -4.20
CA LEU A 198 -21.79 -6.93 -4.38
C LEU A 198 -22.19 -6.28 -5.71
N PRO A 199 -22.06 -4.95 -5.83
CA PRO A 199 -22.22 -4.25 -7.10
C PRO A 199 -20.98 -4.45 -7.99
N TRP A 200 -20.78 -5.69 -8.46
CA TRP A 200 -19.54 -6.13 -9.12
C TRP A 200 -19.10 -5.27 -10.31
N SER A 201 -20.05 -4.73 -11.08
CA SER A 201 -19.76 -3.99 -12.32
C SER A 201 -19.04 -2.65 -12.09
N GLN A 202 -19.19 -2.04 -10.92
CA GLN A 202 -18.54 -0.77 -10.54
C GLN A 202 -17.27 -0.96 -9.71
N LEU A 203 -16.94 -2.19 -9.30
CA LEU A 203 -15.74 -2.47 -8.52
C LEU A 203 -14.47 -2.26 -9.37
N THR A 204 -13.52 -1.52 -8.80
CA THR A 204 -12.23 -1.19 -9.42
C THR A 204 -11.06 -1.78 -8.64
N LYS A 205 -11.24 -2.09 -7.35
CA LYS A 205 -10.24 -2.69 -6.47
C LYS A 205 -10.88 -3.79 -5.65
N ILE A 206 -10.32 -4.99 -5.74
CA ILE A 206 -10.81 -6.16 -5.00
C ILE A 206 -9.63 -6.85 -4.35
N TYR A 207 -9.78 -7.11 -3.05
CA TYR A 207 -8.89 -7.98 -2.30
C TYR A 207 -9.71 -8.91 -1.42
N PHE A 208 -9.73 -10.19 -1.80
CA PHE A 208 -10.17 -11.27 -0.93
C PHE A 208 -8.97 -12.13 -0.55
N HIS A 209 -8.67 -12.23 0.75
CA HIS A 209 -7.50 -12.97 1.21
C HIS A 209 -7.66 -14.50 1.06
N ARG A 210 -8.90 -14.97 1.10
CA ARG A 210 -9.28 -16.38 0.92
C ARG A 210 -10.21 -16.56 -0.26
N GLY A 211 -10.41 -17.80 -0.68
CA GLY A 211 -11.36 -18.20 -1.72
C GLY A 211 -10.90 -19.48 -2.39
N TYR A 212 -11.38 -19.76 -3.59
CA TYR A 212 -10.82 -20.80 -4.44
C TYR A 212 -10.46 -20.21 -5.81
N PRO A 213 -9.57 -20.86 -6.58
CA PRO A 213 -9.25 -20.43 -7.95
C PRO A 213 -10.48 -20.19 -8.85
N LYS A 214 -11.59 -20.91 -8.63
CA LYS A 214 -12.85 -20.69 -9.35
C LYS A 214 -13.53 -19.37 -8.98
N ASP A 215 -13.39 -18.91 -7.73
CA ASP A 215 -13.91 -17.62 -7.31
C ASP A 215 -13.20 -16.48 -8.04
N ASP A 216 -11.88 -16.51 -8.10
CA ASP A 216 -11.07 -15.49 -8.80
C ASP A 216 -11.48 -15.35 -10.27
N ILE A 217 -11.72 -16.49 -10.94
CA ILE A 217 -12.27 -16.55 -12.30
C ILE A 217 -13.66 -15.92 -12.40
N ASN A 218 -14.56 -16.26 -11.48
CA ASN A 218 -15.93 -15.75 -11.50
C ASN A 218 -15.98 -14.25 -11.18
N ILE A 219 -15.12 -13.78 -10.28
CA ILE A 219 -14.97 -12.36 -9.93
C ILE A 219 -14.54 -11.59 -11.18
N LEU A 220 -13.47 -12.01 -11.85
CA LEU A 220 -12.99 -11.36 -13.08
C LEU A 220 -14.08 -11.26 -14.17
N ARG A 221 -14.96 -12.26 -14.28
CA ARG A 221 -16.09 -12.22 -15.22
C ARG A 221 -17.18 -11.20 -14.85
N LYS A 222 -17.35 -10.91 -13.56
CA LYS A 222 -18.37 -9.98 -13.05
C LYS A 222 -17.88 -8.53 -13.00
N THR A 223 -16.58 -8.27 -13.16
CA THR A 223 -15.95 -6.98 -12.84
C THR A 223 -15.25 -6.32 -14.05
N PRO A 224 -15.97 -5.88 -15.09
CA PRO A 224 -15.36 -5.36 -16.32
C PRO A 224 -14.45 -4.12 -16.12
N ASN A 225 -14.63 -3.39 -15.02
CA ASN A 225 -13.88 -2.16 -14.71
C ASN A 225 -12.75 -2.39 -13.68
N LEU A 226 -12.42 -3.64 -13.35
CA LEU A 226 -11.42 -3.96 -12.34
C LEU A 226 -10.03 -3.49 -12.75
N GLN A 227 -9.39 -2.70 -11.88
CA GLN A 227 -8.06 -2.14 -12.10
C GLN A 227 -7.01 -2.77 -11.19
N GLN A 228 -7.37 -3.13 -9.96
CA GLN A 228 -6.48 -3.75 -8.98
C GLN A 228 -7.10 -5.03 -8.45
N LEU A 229 -6.35 -6.13 -8.52
CA LEU A 229 -6.79 -7.45 -8.06
C LEU A 229 -5.71 -8.10 -7.21
N TYR A 230 -6.11 -8.61 -6.05
CA TYR A 230 -5.32 -9.52 -5.24
C TYR A 230 -5.97 -10.91 -5.30
N LEU A 231 -5.25 -11.89 -5.84
CA LEU A 231 -5.72 -13.27 -5.96
C LEU A 231 -5.57 -14.03 -4.64
N SER A 232 -6.40 -15.05 -4.47
CA SER A 232 -6.31 -15.96 -3.32
C SER A 232 -4.97 -16.70 -3.26
N ASP A 233 -4.47 -16.93 -2.03
CA ASP A 233 -3.19 -17.61 -1.78
C ASP A 233 -3.34 -19.14 -1.86
N HIS A 234 -3.57 -19.63 -3.08
CA HIS A 234 -3.81 -21.05 -3.37
C HIS A 234 -3.09 -21.49 -4.64
N THR A 235 -2.77 -22.80 -4.72
CA THR A 235 -2.24 -23.39 -5.96
C THR A 235 -3.32 -23.53 -7.01
N TYR A 236 -3.07 -23.02 -8.22
CA TYR A 236 -3.99 -23.10 -9.34
C TYR A 236 -3.74 -24.37 -10.15
N ASN A 237 -4.48 -25.43 -9.83
CA ASN A 237 -4.50 -26.68 -10.59
C ASN A 237 -5.73 -26.74 -11.50
N LEU A 238 -5.95 -25.67 -12.28
CA LEU A 238 -7.09 -25.57 -13.19
C LEU A 238 -6.66 -25.79 -14.64
N SER A 239 -7.24 -26.80 -15.28
CA SER A 239 -7.13 -26.97 -16.74
C SER A 239 -8.21 -26.13 -17.42
N LEU A 240 -7.86 -24.92 -17.86
CA LEU A 240 -8.74 -24.06 -18.63
C LEU A 240 -8.53 -24.29 -20.14
N PRO A 241 -9.62 -24.33 -20.95
CA PRO A 241 -9.49 -24.47 -22.40
C PRO A 241 -8.83 -23.25 -23.07
N ALA A 242 -8.97 -22.07 -22.46
CA ALA A 242 -8.29 -20.85 -22.86
C ALA A 242 -8.04 -19.96 -21.64
N PRO A 243 -6.93 -19.18 -21.63
CA PRO A 243 -6.68 -18.18 -20.60
C PRO A 243 -7.76 -17.09 -20.58
N ILE A 244 -8.14 -16.66 -19.38
CA ILE A 244 -9.14 -15.62 -19.18
C ILE A 244 -8.51 -14.25 -19.41
N ILE A 245 -9.13 -13.47 -20.28
CA ILE A 245 -8.64 -12.14 -20.66
C ILE A 245 -9.36 -11.09 -19.83
N HIS A 246 -8.59 -10.15 -19.26
CA HIS A 246 -9.15 -8.97 -18.59
C HIS A 246 -8.41 -7.70 -19.03
N THR A 247 -9.12 -6.77 -19.66
CA THR A 247 -8.51 -5.66 -20.42
C THR A 247 -8.35 -4.36 -19.65
N SER A 248 -8.97 -4.22 -18.48
CA SER A 248 -8.87 -3.00 -17.64
C SER A 248 -7.91 -3.16 -16.45
N LEU A 249 -7.40 -4.38 -16.20
CA LEU A 249 -6.57 -4.68 -15.03
C LEU A 249 -5.18 -4.06 -15.18
N ARG A 250 -4.75 -3.28 -14.18
CA ARG A 250 -3.49 -2.52 -14.15
C ARG A 250 -2.53 -3.04 -13.09
N GLU A 251 -3.05 -3.56 -11.99
CA GLU A 251 -2.26 -4.06 -10.88
C GLU A 251 -2.75 -5.45 -10.50
N LEU A 252 -1.82 -6.40 -10.47
CA LEU A 252 -2.08 -7.77 -10.08
C LEU A 252 -1.13 -8.16 -8.96
N HIS A 253 -1.70 -8.61 -7.85
CA HIS A 253 -0.98 -9.36 -6.84
C HIS A 253 -1.44 -10.82 -6.88
N ALA A 254 -0.53 -11.72 -7.20
CA ALA A 254 -0.76 -13.15 -7.32
C ALA A 254 0.21 -13.88 -6.39
N PRO A 255 -0.17 -14.18 -5.14
CA PRO A 255 0.74 -14.78 -4.15
C PRO A 255 1.44 -16.03 -4.67
N GLU A 256 0.72 -16.83 -5.46
CA GLU A 256 1.25 -18.05 -6.11
C GLU A 256 1.35 -17.87 -7.63
N VAL A 257 2.55 -18.09 -8.17
CA VAL A 257 2.86 -17.96 -9.61
C VAL A 257 1.98 -18.83 -10.51
N THR A 258 1.51 -19.98 -10.02
CA THR A 258 0.67 -20.92 -10.78
C THR A 258 -0.61 -20.28 -11.31
N ALA A 259 -1.13 -19.25 -10.62
CA ALA A 259 -2.29 -18.50 -11.04
C ALA A 259 -2.13 -17.85 -12.42
N LEU A 260 -0.90 -17.41 -12.74
CA LEU A 260 -0.62 -16.69 -13.98
C LEU A 260 -0.84 -17.56 -15.24
N SER A 261 -0.84 -18.89 -15.12
CA SER A 261 -1.16 -19.81 -16.23
C SER A 261 -2.59 -19.62 -16.77
N CYS A 262 -3.52 -19.14 -15.93
CA CYS A 262 -4.93 -19.06 -16.23
C CYS A 262 -5.37 -17.74 -16.89
N PHE A 263 -4.49 -16.74 -16.97
CA PHE A 263 -4.89 -15.36 -17.23
C PHE A 263 -4.08 -14.63 -18.31
N THR A 264 -4.69 -13.62 -18.93
CA THR A 264 -4.06 -12.73 -19.90
C THR A 264 -4.50 -11.29 -19.63
N PHE A 265 -3.56 -10.43 -19.25
CA PHE A 265 -3.87 -9.07 -18.78
C PHE A 265 -3.10 -8.01 -19.59
N PRO A 266 -3.61 -7.59 -20.76
CA PRO A 266 -2.87 -6.73 -21.68
C PRO A 266 -2.62 -5.30 -21.17
N ALA A 267 -3.46 -4.79 -20.26
CA ALA A 267 -3.29 -3.45 -19.69
C ALA A 267 -2.40 -3.40 -18.43
N LEU A 268 -1.83 -4.54 -18.01
CA LEU A 268 -1.12 -4.67 -16.75
C LEU A 268 0.12 -3.76 -16.70
N LYS A 269 0.30 -3.08 -15.56
CA LYS A 269 1.39 -2.14 -15.25
C LYS A 269 2.20 -2.56 -14.04
N MET A 270 1.57 -3.23 -13.07
CA MET A 270 2.25 -3.78 -11.90
C MET A 270 1.91 -5.26 -11.76
N LEU A 271 2.96 -6.08 -11.61
CA LEU A 271 2.86 -7.49 -11.28
C LEU A 271 3.62 -7.75 -9.98
N SER A 272 2.96 -8.38 -9.02
CA SER A 272 3.59 -8.95 -7.84
C SER A 272 3.24 -10.43 -7.75
N THR A 273 4.26 -11.29 -7.63
CA THR A 273 4.05 -12.74 -7.47
C THR A 273 5.22 -13.41 -6.74
N ALA A 274 4.94 -14.55 -6.09
CA ALA A 274 5.97 -15.39 -5.50
C ALA A 274 6.01 -16.76 -6.20
N MET A 275 7.22 -17.27 -6.38
CA MET A 275 7.42 -18.67 -6.77
C MET A 275 7.34 -19.53 -5.51
N SER A 276 6.82 -20.75 -5.61
CA SER A 276 6.64 -21.59 -4.44
C SER A 276 7.99 -21.93 -3.80
N PRO A 277 8.13 -21.82 -2.46
CA PRO A 277 9.36 -22.17 -1.75
C PRO A 277 9.57 -23.70 -1.62
N ILE A 278 8.70 -24.54 -2.20
CA ILE A 278 8.61 -25.96 -1.86
C ILE A 278 9.59 -26.85 -2.66
N LYS A 279 10.51 -27.46 -1.89
CA LYS A 279 11.51 -28.52 -2.19
C LYS A 279 12.65 -28.09 -3.12
N ARG A 280 13.90 -28.26 -2.65
CA ARG A 280 15.18 -28.03 -3.37
C ARG A 280 15.28 -28.64 -4.78
N ASN A 281 14.35 -29.52 -5.16
CA ASN A 281 14.33 -30.26 -6.42
C ASN A 281 13.06 -29.99 -7.27
N SER A 282 12.25 -28.96 -6.97
CA SER A 282 11.15 -28.57 -7.85
C SER A 282 11.71 -27.93 -9.13
N PRO A 283 11.08 -28.15 -10.30
CA PRO A 283 11.45 -27.42 -11.52
C PRO A 283 11.28 -25.91 -11.33
N SER A 284 12.06 -25.13 -12.07
CA SER A 284 11.93 -23.67 -12.08
C SER A 284 10.52 -23.24 -12.49
N GLN A 285 10.02 -22.20 -11.83
CA GLN A 285 8.70 -21.63 -12.11
C GLN A 285 8.77 -20.29 -12.87
N SER A 286 9.98 -19.80 -13.17
CA SER A 286 10.22 -18.64 -14.03
C SER A 286 9.53 -18.74 -15.41
N PRO A 287 9.45 -19.92 -16.07
CA PRO A 287 8.74 -20.05 -17.35
C PRO A 287 7.27 -19.61 -17.28
N ILE A 288 6.58 -19.85 -16.15
CA ILE A 288 5.16 -19.51 -16.00
C ILE A 288 4.96 -17.99 -16.07
N VAL A 289 5.84 -17.22 -15.42
CA VAL A 289 5.81 -15.75 -15.45
C VAL A 289 6.15 -15.26 -16.86
N HIS A 290 7.20 -15.82 -17.46
CA HIS A 290 7.63 -15.44 -18.81
C HIS A 290 6.53 -15.65 -19.85
N GLU A 291 5.92 -16.85 -19.87
CA GLU A 291 4.79 -17.17 -20.75
C GLU A 291 3.60 -16.24 -20.52
N PHE A 292 3.31 -15.87 -19.27
CA PHE A 292 2.27 -14.91 -18.94
C PHE A 292 2.56 -13.52 -19.53
N ILE A 293 3.79 -13.03 -19.46
CA ILE A 293 4.18 -11.73 -20.04
C ILE A 293 4.09 -11.77 -21.56
N VAL A 294 4.63 -12.81 -22.19
CA VAL A 294 4.59 -12.99 -23.65
C VAL A 294 3.14 -13.07 -24.15
N ARG A 295 2.29 -13.82 -23.44
CA ARG A 295 0.86 -13.96 -23.76
C ARG A 295 0.09 -12.67 -23.55
N SER A 296 0.35 -11.97 -22.43
CA SER A 296 -0.35 -10.74 -22.09
C SER A 296 0.08 -9.56 -22.95
N ARG A 297 1.33 -9.55 -23.45
CA ARG A 297 1.92 -8.41 -24.19
C ARG A 297 1.76 -7.08 -23.44
N CYS A 298 1.81 -7.17 -22.11
CA CYS A 298 1.62 -6.02 -21.24
C CYS A 298 2.88 -5.15 -21.18
N THR A 299 2.74 -3.92 -20.68
CA THR A 299 3.84 -2.94 -20.59
C THR A 299 4.07 -2.59 -19.12
N LEU A 300 4.73 -3.51 -18.42
CA LEU A 300 4.98 -3.40 -16.99
C LEU A 300 5.88 -2.21 -16.66
N ARG A 301 5.54 -1.51 -15.58
CA ARG A 301 6.34 -0.47 -14.93
C ARG A 301 6.89 -0.95 -13.60
N GLU A 302 6.13 -1.76 -12.87
CA GLU A 302 6.55 -2.33 -11.59
C GLU A 302 6.49 -3.86 -11.65
N MET A 303 7.55 -4.49 -11.18
CA MET A 303 7.66 -5.94 -11.10
C MET A 303 8.23 -6.32 -9.74
N ASP A 304 7.47 -7.12 -8.99
CA ASP A 304 7.87 -7.66 -7.69
C ASP A 304 7.82 -9.19 -7.75
N LEU A 305 8.98 -9.82 -7.74
CA LEU A 305 9.12 -11.27 -7.82
C LEU A 305 9.83 -11.78 -6.58
N MET A 306 9.13 -12.61 -5.82
CA MET A 306 9.69 -13.28 -4.66
C MET A 306 10.12 -14.70 -5.03
N THR A 307 11.12 -15.21 -4.30
CA THR A 307 11.62 -16.60 -4.39
C THR A 307 12.01 -17.05 -5.81
N VAL A 308 12.63 -16.14 -6.57
CA VAL A 308 13.01 -16.33 -7.99
C VAL A 308 14.12 -17.37 -8.17
N ASP A 309 13.98 -18.22 -9.19
CA ASP A 309 15.02 -19.09 -9.74
C ASP A 309 15.85 -18.33 -10.79
N MET A 310 17.19 -18.37 -10.70
CA MET A 310 18.06 -17.72 -11.68
C MET A 310 18.31 -18.60 -12.90
N ASP A 311 17.30 -18.75 -13.74
CA ASP A 311 17.36 -19.50 -14.99
C ASP A 311 17.28 -18.59 -16.24
N GLN A 312 17.39 -19.20 -17.42
CA GLN A 312 17.33 -18.47 -18.69
C GLN A 312 15.95 -17.82 -18.90
N SER A 313 14.86 -18.46 -18.46
CA SER A 313 13.51 -17.91 -18.57
C SER A 313 13.32 -16.64 -17.74
N PHE A 314 13.96 -16.54 -16.58
CA PHE A 314 14.00 -15.29 -15.81
C PHE A 314 14.74 -14.18 -16.55
N VAL A 315 15.89 -14.48 -17.16
CA VAL A 315 16.63 -13.49 -17.96
C VAL A 315 15.79 -13.02 -19.17
N ASP A 316 15.12 -13.95 -19.85
CA ASP A 316 14.28 -13.63 -21.01
C ASP A 316 13.02 -12.85 -20.61
N LEU A 317 12.44 -13.14 -19.45
CA LEU A 317 11.39 -12.33 -18.83
C LEU A 317 11.81 -10.87 -18.67
N LEU A 318 13.03 -10.60 -18.20
CA LEU A 318 13.53 -9.23 -18.05
C LEU A 318 13.78 -8.55 -19.40
N LYS A 319 14.27 -9.29 -20.40
CA LYS A 319 14.44 -8.77 -21.78
C LYS A 319 13.10 -8.37 -22.40
N ASP A 320 12.08 -9.19 -22.20
CA ASP A 320 10.73 -8.96 -22.71
C ASP A 320 9.95 -7.92 -21.91
N SER A 321 10.53 -7.40 -20.82
CA SER A 321 9.94 -6.37 -19.95
C SER A 321 10.79 -5.07 -19.87
N PRO A 322 11.20 -4.46 -20.99
CA PRO A 322 12.16 -3.34 -20.98
C PRO A 322 11.60 -2.04 -20.39
N THR A 323 10.28 -1.95 -20.20
CA THR A 323 9.60 -0.77 -19.67
C THR A 323 9.59 -0.69 -18.15
N VAL A 324 10.09 -1.71 -17.44
CA VAL A 324 10.08 -1.76 -15.98
C VAL A 324 10.96 -0.64 -15.41
N GLU A 325 10.37 0.14 -14.51
CA GLU A 325 10.96 1.26 -13.79
C GLU A 325 11.29 0.88 -12.34
N VAL A 326 10.51 -0.02 -11.75
CA VAL A 326 10.70 -0.50 -10.37
C VAL A 326 10.77 -2.03 -10.37
N LEU A 327 11.91 -2.56 -9.93
CA LEU A 327 12.14 -3.98 -9.81
C LEU A 327 12.41 -4.34 -8.34
N ARG A 328 11.64 -5.29 -7.81
CA ARG A 328 11.83 -5.88 -6.48
C ARG A 328 12.02 -7.38 -6.66
N LEU A 329 13.14 -7.90 -6.17
CA LEU A 329 13.53 -9.30 -6.31
C LEU A 329 13.91 -9.89 -4.96
N SER A 330 13.42 -11.09 -4.67
CA SER A 330 14.00 -11.99 -3.69
C SER A 330 14.33 -13.31 -4.37
N PHE A 331 15.54 -13.81 -4.19
CA PHE A 331 15.96 -15.10 -4.75
C PHE A 331 15.72 -16.25 -3.76
N LYS A 332 15.68 -17.48 -4.25
CA LYS A 332 15.66 -18.67 -3.38
C LYS A 332 16.96 -18.77 -2.57
N PHE A 333 16.85 -19.22 -1.32
CA PHE A 333 18.01 -19.43 -0.43
C PHE A 333 19.05 -20.43 -0.97
N SER A 334 18.68 -21.27 -1.95
CA SER A 334 19.59 -22.22 -2.59
C SER A 334 20.51 -21.59 -3.63
N GLU A 335 20.26 -20.35 -4.05
CA GLU A 335 21.06 -19.68 -5.07
C GLU A 335 22.45 -19.33 -4.53
N LEU A 336 23.48 -19.60 -5.33
CA LEU A 336 24.87 -19.33 -4.97
C LEU A 336 25.17 -17.84 -5.13
N PRO A 337 25.96 -17.22 -4.22
CA PRO A 337 26.39 -15.83 -4.33
C PRO A 337 27.02 -15.46 -5.70
N SER A 338 27.77 -16.40 -6.29
CA SER A 338 28.41 -16.19 -7.61
C SER A 338 27.41 -16.00 -8.74
N ALA A 339 26.26 -16.66 -8.71
CA ALA A 339 25.23 -16.49 -9.73
C ALA A 339 24.53 -15.12 -9.59
N ILE A 340 24.36 -14.64 -8.35
CA ILE A 340 23.84 -13.31 -8.05
C ILE A 340 24.79 -12.24 -8.58
N ASP A 341 26.10 -12.45 -8.48
CA ASP A 341 27.10 -11.53 -9.01
C ASP A 341 27.09 -11.48 -10.55
N VAL A 342 26.93 -12.63 -11.22
CA VAL A 342 26.77 -12.70 -12.68
C VAL A 342 25.51 -11.95 -13.11
N PHE A 343 24.40 -12.14 -12.39
CA PHE A 343 23.16 -11.41 -12.66
C PHE A 343 23.31 -9.90 -12.42
N SER A 344 23.95 -9.47 -11.32
CA SER A 344 24.25 -8.06 -11.05
C SER A 344 25.00 -7.40 -12.21
N LYS A 345 26.02 -8.09 -12.75
CA LYS A 345 26.78 -7.62 -13.91
C LYS A 345 25.90 -7.52 -15.17
N SER A 346 24.94 -8.42 -15.37
CA SER A 346 24.00 -8.37 -16.50
C SER A 346 23.08 -7.14 -16.47
N LEU A 347 22.88 -6.54 -15.29
CA LEU A 347 22.12 -5.30 -15.12
C LEU A 347 22.97 -4.05 -15.39
N THR A 348 24.24 -4.15 -15.76
CA THR A 348 25.05 -2.97 -16.15
C THR A 348 24.64 -2.44 -17.52
N TYR A 349 24.83 -1.15 -17.76
CA TYR A 349 24.79 -0.62 -19.13
C TYR A 349 26.04 -1.06 -19.89
N PRO A 350 25.88 -1.44 -21.17
CA PRO A 350 27.02 -1.72 -22.02
C PRO A 350 27.89 -0.46 -22.18
N GLU A 351 29.18 -0.66 -22.43
CA GLU A 351 30.16 0.42 -22.65
C GLU A 351 29.67 1.46 -23.67
N ALA A 352 30.23 2.67 -23.63
CA ALA A 352 29.78 3.81 -24.43
C ALA A 352 29.58 3.48 -25.93
N ASP A 353 30.44 2.62 -26.47
CA ASP A 353 30.49 2.27 -27.89
C ASP A 353 29.53 1.12 -28.29
N LYS A 354 28.85 0.51 -27.30
CA LYS A 354 27.95 -0.63 -27.51
C LYS A 354 26.48 -0.20 -27.46
N SER A 355 25.67 -0.86 -28.28
CA SER A 355 24.23 -0.63 -28.40
C SER A 355 23.51 -0.83 -27.07
N ILE A 356 22.69 0.16 -26.69
CA ILE A 356 21.90 0.09 -25.45
C ILE A 356 20.70 -0.86 -25.55
N PHE A 357 20.35 -1.30 -26.76
CA PHE A 357 19.26 -2.26 -26.98
C PHE A 357 19.52 -3.61 -26.29
N ASN A 358 20.78 -3.89 -25.95
CA ASN A 358 21.16 -5.09 -25.20
C ASN A 358 21.13 -4.89 -23.67
N ALA A 359 20.87 -3.68 -23.19
CA ALA A 359 20.80 -3.41 -21.75
C ALA A 359 19.50 -3.98 -21.17
N LEU A 360 19.61 -4.79 -20.13
CA LEU A 360 18.45 -5.26 -19.38
C LEU A 360 17.81 -4.08 -18.64
N LEU A 361 16.50 -3.92 -18.77
CA LEU A 361 15.70 -2.94 -18.03
C LEU A 361 16.29 -1.51 -18.15
N PRO A 362 16.31 -0.92 -19.35
CA PRO A 362 16.95 0.37 -19.59
C PRO A 362 16.27 1.53 -18.86
N ARG A 363 15.02 1.35 -18.41
CA ARG A 363 14.22 2.35 -17.68
C ARG A 363 14.24 2.22 -16.16
N LEU A 364 15.03 1.29 -15.61
CA LEU A 364 15.05 1.00 -14.18
C LEU A 364 15.51 2.21 -13.35
N THR A 365 14.63 2.69 -12.48
CA THR A 365 14.86 3.80 -11.54
C THR A 365 14.99 3.35 -10.09
N SER A 366 14.38 2.22 -9.74
CA SER A 366 14.35 1.70 -8.38
C SER A 366 14.59 0.20 -8.39
N LEU A 367 15.58 -0.24 -7.63
CA LEU A 367 15.93 -1.65 -7.50
C LEU A 367 15.93 -2.06 -6.03
N ARG A 368 15.24 -3.16 -5.72
CA ARG A 368 15.31 -3.83 -4.43
C ARG A 368 15.72 -5.28 -4.63
N MET A 369 16.80 -5.72 -4.00
CA MET A 369 17.26 -7.11 -4.13
C MET A 369 18.25 -7.52 -3.03
N ASN A 370 18.49 -8.82 -2.89
CA ASN A 370 19.55 -9.34 -2.02
C ASN A 370 20.83 -9.47 -2.88
N LEU A 371 21.80 -8.56 -2.75
CA LEU A 371 23.04 -8.54 -3.55
C LEU A 371 24.30 -8.74 -2.70
N THR A 372 25.30 -9.38 -3.32
CA THR A 372 26.67 -9.52 -2.81
C THR A 372 27.70 -8.67 -3.56
N SER A 373 27.43 -8.25 -4.81
CA SER A 373 28.30 -7.37 -5.62
C SER A 373 27.53 -6.17 -6.21
N LEU A 374 27.21 -5.20 -5.34
CA LEU A 374 26.51 -3.93 -5.64
C LEU A 374 27.31 -2.91 -6.49
N PRO A 375 28.60 -2.64 -6.22
CA PRO A 375 29.23 -1.37 -6.61
C PRO A 375 29.36 -1.17 -8.12
N ILE A 376 29.68 -2.23 -8.88
CA ILE A 376 29.87 -2.16 -10.34
C ILE A 376 28.56 -1.79 -11.05
N MET A 377 27.48 -2.46 -10.70
CA MET A 377 26.16 -2.22 -11.28
C MET A 377 25.63 -0.83 -10.91
N VAL A 378 25.76 -0.44 -9.63
CA VAL A 378 25.34 0.88 -9.15
C VAL A 378 26.11 1.98 -9.88
N ARG A 379 27.43 1.87 -9.97
CA ARG A 379 28.27 2.84 -10.69
C ARG A 379 27.85 2.97 -12.16
N SER A 380 27.64 1.83 -12.84
CA SER A 380 27.22 1.80 -14.24
C SER A 380 25.89 2.51 -14.47
N ARG A 381 24.90 2.32 -13.56
CA ARG A 381 23.57 2.93 -13.69
C ARG A 381 23.45 4.34 -13.13
N TRP A 382 24.34 4.73 -12.22
CA TRP A 382 24.34 6.06 -11.62
C TRP A 382 25.01 7.09 -12.53
N TYR A 383 26.18 6.77 -13.09
CA TYR A 383 26.92 7.67 -13.99
C TYR A 383 26.54 7.51 -15.47
N VAL A 384 25.38 6.91 -15.76
CA VAL A 384 24.90 6.78 -17.14
C VAL A 384 24.53 8.15 -17.70
N ASP A 385 24.86 8.37 -18.98
CA ASP A 385 24.40 9.55 -19.70
C ASP A 385 22.85 9.56 -19.76
N PRO A 386 22.16 10.60 -19.25
CA PRO A 386 20.70 10.69 -19.27
C PRO A 386 20.09 10.65 -20.67
N THR A 387 20.86 10.99 -21.71
CA THR A 387 20.41 10.88 -23.10
C THR A 387 20.38 9.44 -23.61
N ARG A 388 21.15 8.55 -22.97
CA ARG A 388 21.26 7.13 -23.32
C ARG A 388 20.27 6.28 -22.55
N ALA A 389 20.17 6.45 -21.22
CA ALA A 389 19.32 5.63 -20.37
C ALA A 389 18.82 6.34 -19.11
N THR A 390 17.90 5.68 -18.41
CA THR A 390 17.40 6.19 -17.14
C THR A 390 18.40 5.94 -16.01
N GLN A 391 18.71 6.97 -15.25
CA GLN A 391 19.53 6.88 -14.06
C GLN A 391 18.81 6.15 -12.92
N LEU A 392 19.53 5.25 -12.22
CA LEU A 392 19.03 4.62 -11.00
C LEU A 392 18.90 5.68 -9.89
N ARG A 393 17.76 5.75 -9.20
CA ARG A 393 17.47 6.75 -8.15
C ARG A 393 17.31 6.16 -6.75
N ARG A 394 16.93 4.88 -6.67
CA ARG A 394 16.76 4.17 -5.39
C ARG A 394 17.36 2.79 -5.48
N LEU A 395 18.12 2.43 -4.44
CA LEU A 395 18.62 1.09 -4.24
C LEU A 395 18.31 0.64 -2.81
N THR A 396 17.61 -0.49 -2.69
CA THR A 396 17.42 -1.18 -1.41
C THR A 396 18.07 -2.55 -1.47
N CYS A 397 18.99 -2.83 -0.57
CA CYS A 397 19.67 -4.13 -0.51
C CYS A 397 19.56 -4.76 0.86
N TYR A 398 19.24 -6.07 0.92
CA TYR A 398 19.25 -6.83 2.17
C TYR A 398 20.31 -7.92 2.14
N ASN A 399 20.84 -8.27 3.32
CA ASN A 399 21.91 -9.26 3.50
C ASN A 399 23.12 -9.00 2.60
N CYS A 400 23.53 -7.74 2.48
CA CYS A 400 24.69 -7.38 1.68
C CYS A 400 25.99 -7.72 2.41
N ALA A 401 26.94 -8.31 1.69
CA ALA A 401 28.35 -8.37 2.09
C ALA A 401 29.11 -7.26 1.34
N ILE A 402 29.52 -6.19 2.04
CA ILE A 402 30.42 -5.19 1.46
C ILE A 402 31.85 -5.71 1.66
N VAL A 403 32.44 -6.24 0.60
CA VAL A 403 33.69 -7.01 0.68
C VAL A 403 34.95 -6.11 0.68
N SER A 404 34.83 -4.83 0.33
CA SER A 404 35.97 -3.90 0.19
C SER A 404 35.68 -2.50 0.73
N ALA A 405 36.67 -1.88 1.37
CA ALA A 405 36.61 -0.48 1.80
C ALA A 405 36.43 0.49 0.62
N VAL A 406 36.97 0.14 -0.56
CA VAL A 406 36.82 0.95 -1.79
C VAL A 406 35.37 0.96 -2.27
N ASP A 407 34.69 -0.18 -2.14
CA ASP A 407 33.30 -0.35 -2.52
C ASP A 407 32.35 0.41 -1.58
N ALA A 408 32.68 0.41 -0.28
CA ALA A 408 31.96 1.20 0.72
C ALA A 408 32.07 2.71 0.44
N GLU A 409 33.28 3.19 0.11
CA GLU A 409 33.52 4.61 -0.16
C GLU A 409 32.82 5.08 -1.44
N LEU A 410 32.80 4.25 -2.49
CA LEU A 410 32.03 4.54 -3.70
C LEU A 410 30.53 4.67 -3.42
N LEU A 411 29.96 3.77 -2.60
CA LEU A 411 28.55 3.83 -2.24
C LEU A 411 28.23 5.08 -1.40
N ARG A 412 29.12 5.48 -0.49
CA ARG A 412 29.01 6.74 0.27
C ARG A 412 29.03 7.97 -0.64
N GLN A 413 29.97 8.00 -1.59
CA GLN A 413 30.05 9.09 -2.56
C GLN A 413 28.74 9.22 -3.35
N ILE A 414 28.26 8.11 -3.93
CA ILE A 414 27.03 8.09 -4.74
C ILE A 414 25.79 8.45 -3.90
N TYR A 415 25.76 8.06 -2.62
CA TYR A 415 24.73 8.50 -1.68
C TYR A 415 24.76 10.02 -1.47
N GLY A 416 25.95 10.60 -1.25
CA GLY A 416 26.15 12.05 -1.15
C GLY A 416 25.75 12.82 -2.42
N GLU A 417 25.84 12.19 -3.59
CA GLU A 417 25.37 12.73 -4.87
C GLU A 417 23.83 12.67 -5.03
N GLY A 418 23.11 11.99 -4.13
CA GLY A 418 21.65 11.99 -4.05
C GLY A 418 20.96 10.65 -4.32
N LEU A 419 21.69 9.54 -4.49
CA LEU A 419 21.09 8.21 -4.59
C LEU A 419 20.40 7.84 -3.27
N GLN A 420 19.13 7.42 -3.32
CA GLN A 420 18.46 6.91 -2.12
C GLN A 420 18.89 5.48 -1.85
N LEU A 421 19.76 5.32 -0.83
CA LEU A 421 20.39 4.07 -0.46
C LEU A 421 19.85 3.55 0.89
N ASP A 422 19.42 2.29 0.90
CA ASP A 422 19.00 1.56 2.09
C ASP A 422 19.63 0.16 2.07
N ILE A 423 20.65 -0.09 2.89
CA ILE A 423 21.41 -1.35 2.90
C ILE A 423 21.31 -2.00 4.28
N SER A 424 20.87 -3.25 4.33
CA SER A 424 20.99 -4.10 5.51
C SER A 424 22.14 -5.08 5.34
N LEU A 425 23.09 -5.09 6.28
CA LEU A 425 24.24 -5.98 6.29
C LEU A 425 23.92 -7.31 6.99
N GLU A 426 24.63 -8.37 6.59
CA GLU A 426 24.58 -9.67 7.26
C GLU A 426 25.07 -9.51 8.72
N GLY A 427 24.18 -9.76 9.71
CA GLY A 427 24.46 -9.53 11.13
C GLY A 427 23.63 -8.43 11.81
N GLY A 428 22.68 -7.81 11.09
CA GLY A 428 21.65 -6.93 11.67
C GLY A 428 22.01 -5.45 11.77
N VAL A 429 23.16 -5.03 11.23
CA VAL A 429 23.51 -3.61 11.09
C VAL A 429 22.84 -3.08 9.83
N THR A 430 21.90 -2.16 9.99
CA THR A 430 21.29 -1.43 8.86
C THR A 430 22.07 -0.15 8.61
N LEU A 431 22.73 -0.06 7.46
CA LEU A 431 23.25 1.19 6.92
C LEU A 431 22.09 1.90 6.21
N ILE A 432 21.35 2.67 6.99
CA ILE A 432 20.42 3.66 6.45
C ILE A 432 21.28 4.86 6.06
N GLY A 433 20.99 5.55 4.96
CA GLY A 433 21.79 6.72 4.53
C GLY A 433 22.16 7.76 5.61
N SER A 434 21.47 7.79 6.76
CA SER A 434 21.82 8.59 7.94
C SER A 434 22.91 8.02 8.87
N SER A 435 23.42 6.79 8.66
CA SER A 435 24.33 6.09 9.58
C SER A 435 25.72 5.84 8.99
N PHE A 436 26.12 6.60 7.96
CA PHE A 436 27.48 6.52 7.42
C PHE A 436 28.51 7.37 8.20
N ASP A 437 28.04 8.17 9.16
CA ASP A 437 28.85 8.88 10.14
C ASP A 437 29.05 7.98 11.38
N ASP A 438 29.94 6.99 11.28
CA ASP A 438 30.79 6.45 12.36
C ASP A 438 31.72 5.34 11.84
#